data_AF-A0A1Q5SUN1-F1
#
_entry.id   AF-A0A1Q5SUN1-F1
#
_cell.length_a   1.000
_cell.length_b   1.000
_cell.length_c   1.000
_cell.angle_alpha   90.00
_cell.angle_beta   90.00
_cell.angle_gamma   90.00
#
_symmetry.space_group_name_H-M   'P 1'
#
loop_
_entity.id
_entity.type
_entity.pdbx_description
1 polymer ?
#
loop_
_entity_poly.entity_id
_entity_poly.type
_entity_poly.pdbx_seq_one_letter_code
_entity_poly.pdbx_strand_id
1 'polypeptide(L)'
;MADIVRSWRVDFMRAHPRLFDVTCDEPERSPGHLICEVGWRDILERLCARIEHALREDETIQILQIGKKFAQIRVQWRGDVSPETAARLHEAFALAEARSAYTCERCGAAGRLYSNDGIYMTRCATHAQGAPVPSKPGQENVRQIYLPNSDGALIVARRYDRETDRFIDDSSDDAGIVEA
;
A
#
# COMPACT_ATOMS: atom_id res chain seq x y z
N MET A 1 33.25 9.09 10.67
CA MET A 1 32.47 10.02 9.83
C MET A 1 31.52 9.17 9.03
N ALA A 2 30.34 8.91 9.61
CA ALA A 2 29.31 8.12 8.94
C ALA A 2 28.77 9.00 7.82
N ASP A 3 29.13 8.65 6.59
CA ASP A 3 28.53 9.21 5.38
C ASP A 3 27.03 9.01 5.53
N ILE A 4 26.32 10.11 5.82
CA ILE A 4 24.86 10.14 5.85
C ILE A 4 24.45 9.90 4.40
N VAL A 5 24.40 8.63 4.01
CA VAL A 5 23.70 8.22 2.81
C VAL A 5 22.30 8.79 2.99
N ARG A 6 21.99 9.83 2.22
CA ARG A 6 20.64 10.40 2.15
C ARG A 6 19.71 9.26 1.78
N SER A 7 19.09 8.67 2.79
CA SER A 7 18.18 7.55 2.62
C SER A 7 16.99 8.14 1.89
N TRP A 8 16.72 7.68 0.68
CA TRP A 8 15.56 8.13 -0.11
C TRP A 8 14.25 8.10 0.68
N ARG A 9 14.19 7.26 1.72
CA ARG A 9 13.09 7.16 2.68
C ARG A 9 12.94 8.43 3.51
N VAL A 10 14.03 9.00 4.01
CA VAL A 10 14.04 10.26 4.77
C VAL A 10 13.69 11.43 3.87
N ASP A 11 14.26 11.49 2.65
CA ASP A 11 13.90 12.52 1.67
C ASP A 11 12.40 12.44 1.31
N PHE A 12 11.87 11.23 1.14
CA PHE A 12 10.44 11.00 0.89
C PHE A 12 9.57 11.49 2.05
N MET A 13 9.87 11.11 3.29
CA MET A 13 9.07 11.54 4.45
C MET A 13 9.09 13.07 4.60
N ARG A 14 10.24 13.71 4.36
CA ARG A 14 10.38 15.17 4.40
C ARG A 14 9.61 15.89 3.29
N ALA A 15 9.38 15.24 2.15
CA ALA A 15 8.59 15.80 1.05
C ALA A 15 7.08 15.81 1.36
N HIS A 16 6.63 15.03 2.33
CA HIS A 16 5.22 14.87 2.72
C HIS A 16 4.98 15.27 4.19
N PRO A 17 5.27 16.52 4.59
CA PRO A 17 5.23 16.94 6.00
C PRO A 17 3.82 16.94 6.61
N ARG A 18 2.76 16.93 5.79
CA ARG A 18 1.37 16.79 6.26
C ARG A 18 1.05 15.38 6.75
N LEU A 19 1.84 14.38 6.35
CA LEU A 19 1.57 12.96 6.60
C LEU A 19 2.59 12.33 7.55
N PHE A 20 3.84 12.83 7.53
CA PHE A 20 4.95 12.29 8.30
C PHE A 20 5.49 13.33 9.29
N ASP A 21 5.72 12.89 10.52
CA ASP A 21 6.36 13.70 11.57
C ASP A 21 7.83 13.28 11.69
N VAL A 22 8.69 13.96 10.93
CA VAL A 22 10.12 13.62 10.84
C VAL A 22 10.87 14.36 11.94
N THR A 23 11.32 13.62 12.95
CA THR A 23 12.22 14.14 13.99
C THR A 23 13.58 14.51 13.38
N CYS A 24 14.08 15.70 13.68
CA CYS A 24 15.32 16.21 13.08
C CYS A 24 16.59 15.48 13.55
N ASP A 25 16.58 14.91 14.76
CA ASP A 25 17.76 14.32 15.41
C ASP A 25 18.02 12.87 14.96
N GLU A 26 16.94 12.06 14.86
CA GLU A 26 17.01 10.65 14.46
C GLU A 26 15.90 10.34 13.43
N PRO A 27 16.08 10.75 12.16
CA PRO A 27 15.03 10.65 11.13
C PRO A 27 14.66 9.19 10.80
N GLU A 28 15.53 8.24 11.09
CA GLU A 28 15.28 6.82 10.89
C GLU A 28 14.43 6.20 12.02
N ARG A 29 14.36 6.84 13.19
CA ARG A 29 13.49 6.44 14.31
C ARG A 29 12.20 7.23 14.37
N SER A 30 11.99 8.17 13.44
CA SER A 30 10.76 8.94 13.36
C SER A 30 9.53 8.05 13.11
N PRO A 31 8.36 8.41 13.66
CA PRO A 31 7.10 7.79 13.25
C PRO A 31 6.92 7.96 11.73
N GLY A 32 6.44 6.89 11.09
CA GLY A 32 6.26 6.82 9.64
C GLY A 32 7.43 6.18 8.89
N HIS A 33 8.40 5.60 9.61
CA HIS A 33 9.52 4.88 9.00
C HIS A 33 9.08 3.85 7.94
N LEU A 34 9.78 3.86 6.80
CA LEU A 34 9.47 3.04 5.63
C LEU A 34 10.27 1.72 5.64
N ILE A 35 9.60 0.62 5.96
CA ILE A 35 10.14 -0.74 5.90
C ILE A 35 9.78 -1.37 4.54
N CYS A 36 10.23 -0.72 3.47
CA CYS A 36 10.01 -1.16 2.09
C CYS A 36 11.17 -0.73 1.18
N GLU A 37 11.22 -1.31 -0.01
CA GLU A 37 12.30 -1.11 -0.98
C GLU A 37 11.96 0.00 -2.00
N VAL A 38 13.00 0.56 -2.65
CA VAL A 38 12.87 1.75 -3.51
C VAL A 38 11.95 1.56 -4.72
N GLY A 39 11.77 0.33 -5.20
CA GLY A 39 10.88 0.03 -6.32
C GLY A 39 9.41 0.33 -6.05
N TRP A 40 9.02 0.49 -4.78
CA TRP A 40 7.66 0.91 -4.43
C TRP A 40 7.50 2.42 -4.25
N ARG A 41 8.55 3.23 -4.47
CA ARG A 41 8.49 4.69 -4.29
C ARG A 41 7.34 5.34 -5.08
N ASP A 42 7.14 4.98 -6.35
CA ASP A 42 6.00 5.50 -7.16
C ASP A 42 4.64 5.17 -6.53
N ILE A 43 4.50 3.98 -5.93
CA ILE A 43 3.27 3.57 -5.25
C ILE A 43 3.03 4.44 -4.02
N LEU A 44 4.09 4.73 -3.25
CA LEU A 44 4.03 5.56 -2.06
C LEU A 44 3.72 7.02 -2.39
N GLU A 45 4.29 7.57 -3.46
CA GLU A 45 4.00 8.93 -3.94
C GLU A 45 2.51 9.05 -4.31
N ARG A 46 1.98 8.09 -5.07
CA ARG A 46 0.55 8.07 -5.43
C ARG A 46 -0.35 7.90 -4.21
N LEU A 47 0.08 7.09 -3.24
CA LEU A 47 -0.64 6.92 -2.00
C LEU A 47 -0.72 8.24 -1.22
N CYS A 48 0.40 8.94 -1.04
CA CYS A 48 0.43 10.23 -0.37
C CYS A 48 -0.47 11.25 -1.08
N ALA A 49 -0.37 11.35 -2.40
CA ALA A 49 -1.22 12.25 -3.19
C ALA A 49 -2.72 11.95 -3.02
N ARG A 50 -3.11 10.67 -2.97
CA ARG A 50 -4.51 10.26 -2.71
C ARG A 50 -4.97 10.64 -1.31
N ILE A 51 -4.11 10.43 -0.31
CA ILE A 51 -4.41 10.78 1.08
C ILE A 51 -4.59 12.30 1.20
N GLU A 52 -3.65 13.08 0.70
CA GLU A 52 -3.71 14.54 0.75
C GLU A 52 -4.93 15.12 0.03
N HIS A 53 -5.34 14.50 -1.09
CA HIS A 53 -6.55 14.88 -1.80
C HIS A 53 -7.85 14.46 -1.08
N ALA A 54 -7.79 13.39 -0.28
CA ALA A 54 -8.93 12.94 0.51
C ALA A 54 -9.16 13.84 1.73
N LEU A 55 -8.11 14.34 2.38
CA LEU A 55 -8.22 15.14 3.59
C LEU A 55 -8.93 16.48 3.35
N ARG A 56 -9.89 16.81 4.23
CA ARG A 56 -10.47 18.15 4.34
C ARG A 56 -9.53 19.09 5.13
N GLU A 57 -9.83 20.37 5.16
CA GLU A 57 -8.96 21.39 5.78
C GLU A 57 -8.80 21.22 7.30
N ASP A 58 -9.85 20.73 7.97
CA ASP A 58 -9.91 20.49 9.42
C ASP A 58 -9.49 19.07 9.83
N GLU A 59 -9.25 18.19 8.86
CA GLU A 59 -8.91 16.80 9.12
C GLU A 59 -7.39 16.59 9.19
N THR A 60 -6.97 15.71 10.10
CA THR A 60 -5.55 15.41 10.30
C THR A 60 -5.29 13.92 10.26
N ILE A 61 -4.17 13.56 9.65
CA ILE A 61 -3.67 12.19 9.61
C ILE A 61 -2.17 12.17 9.88
N GLN A 62 -1.72 11.13 10.55
CA GLN A 62 -0.31 10.83 10.73
C GLN A 62 -0.05 9.37 10.38
N ILE A 63 0.90 9.17 9.47
CA ILE A 63 1.41 7.84 9.14
C ILE A 63 2.38 7.41 10.24
N LEU A 64 2.06 6.30 10.90
CA LEU A 64 2.86 5.72 11.98
C LEU A 64 3.92 4.77 11.44
N GLN A 65 3.60 4.04 10.38
CA GLN A 65 4.52 3.11 9.72
C GLN A 65 4.00 2.74 8.34
N ILE A 66 4.91 2.61 7.38
CA ILE A 66 4.63 1.89 6.14
C ILE A 66 5.58 0.69 6.07
N GLY A 67 5.03 -0.51 6.06
CA GLY A 67 5.80 -1.75 6.01
C GLY A 67 5.32 -2.68 4.90
N LYS A 68 5.80 -3.92 4.97
CA LYS A 68 5.34 -5.00 4.11
C LYS A 68 4.79 -6.17 4.91
N LYS A 69 3.70 -6.75 4.42
CA LYS A 69 3.16 -8.03 4.90
C LYS A 69 2.73 -8.84 3.68
N PHE A 70 3.18 -10.09 3.58
CA PHE A 70 2.91 -10.97 2.43
C PHE A 70 3.19 -10.33 1.06
N ALA A 71 4.34 -9.66 0.92
CA ALA A 71 4.75 -8.94 -0.30
C ALA A 71 3.85 -7.75 -0.71
N GLN A 72 3.04 -7.23 0.21
CA GLN A 72 2.17 -6.09 -0.05
C GLN A 72 2.42 -4.97 0.96
N ILE A 73 2.19 -3.74 0.56
CA ILE A 73 2.26 -2.56 1.44
C ILE A 73 1.20 -2.67 2.54
N ARG A 74 1.61 -2.36 3.77
CA ARG A 74 0.71 -2.12 4.90
C ARG A 74 1.00 -0.76 5.49
N VAL A 75 -0.04 0.02 5.71
CA VAL A 75 0.04 1.35 6.30
C VAL A 75 -0.63 1.33 7.66
N GLN A 76 0.11 1.76 8.68
CA GLN A 76 -0.44 2.09 9.97
C GLN A 76 -0.54 3.62 10.05
N TRP A 77 -1.71 4.10 10.45
CA TRP A 77 -1.99 5.52 10.55
C TRP A 77 -2.87 5.80 11.77
N ARG A 78 -2.87 7.05 12.21
CA ARG A 78 -3.82 7.60 13.18
C ARG A 78 -4.28 8.97 12.71
N GLY A 79 -5.45 9.41 13.13
CA GLY A 79 -5.96 10.71 12.71
C GLY A 79 -7.38 10.94 13.19
N ASP A 80 -7.80 12.19 13.14
CA ASP A 80 -9.18 12.59 13.33
C ASP A 80 -9.74 12.97 11.95
N VAL A 81 -10.59 12.07 11.43
CA VAL A 81 -11.15 12.17 10.08
C VAL A 81 -12.63 11.77 10.11
N SER A 82 -13.43 12.41 9.27
CA SER A 82 -14.81 12.01 9.06
C SER A 82 -14.91 10.58 8.51
N PRO A 83 -16.04 9.88 8.72
CA PRO A 83 -16.27 8.56 8.14
C PRO A 83 -16.12 8.53 6.60
N GLU A 84 -16.53 9.60 5.93
CA GLU A 84 -16.38 9.75 4.47
C GLU A 84 -14.92 9.86 4.04
N THR A 85 -14.09 10.61 4.77
CA THR A 85 -12.65 10.66 4.52
C THR A 85 -11.99 9.34 4.87
N ALA A 86 -12.35 8.70 5.99
CA ALA A 86 -11.86 7.38 6.35
C ALA A 86 -12.10 6.36 5.22
N ALA A 87 -13.29 6.36 4.60
CA ALA A 87 -13.61 5.50 3.46
C ALA A 87 -12.66 5.71 2.28
N ARG A 88 -12.39 6.98 1.91
CA ARG A 88 -11.46 7.34 0.83
C ARG A 88 -10.01 6.97 1.16
N LEU A 89 -9.60 7.08 2.42
CA LEU A 89 -8.30 6.63 2.90
C LEU A 89 -8.17 5.10 2.79
N HIS A 90 -9.18 4.36 3.22
CA HIS A 90 -9.21 2.90 3.09
C HIS A 90 -9.11 2.45 1.63
N GLU A 91 -9.81 3.12 0.71
CA GLU A 91 -9.67 2.87 -0.73
C GLU A 91 -8.25 3.16 -1.22
N ALA A 92 -7.65 4.29 -0.81
CA ALA A 92 -6.27 4.64 -1.17
C ALA A 92 -5.26 3.58 -0.69
N PHE A 93 -5.41 3.09 0.55
CA PHE A 93 -4.58 2.01 1.09
C PHE A 93 -4.78 0.70 0.32
N ALA A 94 -6.02 0.36 -0.01
CA ALA A 94 -6.34 -0.84 -0.79
C ALA A 94 -5.71 -0.78 -2.20
N LEU A 95 -5.73 0.38 -2.87
CA LEU A 95 -5.07 0.58 -4.16
C LEU A 95 -3.55 0.42 -4.06
N ALA A 96 -2.92 0.99 -3.01
CA ALA A 96 -1.49 0.83 -2.78
C ALA A 96 -1.11 -0.64 -2.50
N GLU A 97 -1.91 -1.33 -1.68
CA GLU A 97 -1.76 -2.75 -1.40
C GLU A 97 -1.88 -3.59 -2.67
N ALA A 98 -2.89 -3.33 -3.49
CA ALA A 98 -3.10 -4.02 -4.77
C ALA A 98 -1.94 -3.78 -5.74
N ARG A 99 -1.52 -2.51 -5.92
CA ARG A 99 -0.41 -2.14 -6.82
C ARG A 99 0.91 -2.78 -6.40
N SER A 100 1.20 -2.80 -5.11
CA SER A 100 2.45 -3.37 -4.58
C SER A 100 2.57 -4.87 -4.82
N ALA A 101 1.45 -5.60 -4.76
CA ALA A 101 1.41 -7.03 -5.00
C ALA A 101 1.86 -7.46 -6.41
N TYR A 102 1.83 -6.54 -7.37
CA TYR A 102 2.25 -6.76 -8.77
C TYR A 102 3.46 -5.92 -9.18
N THR A 103 4.09 -5.23 -8.25
CA THR A 103 5.22 -4.35 -8.52
C THR A 103 6.47 -4.87 -7.85
N CYS A 104 7.54 -5.03 -8.62
CA CYS A 104 8.83 -5.46 -8.10
C CYS A 104 9.31 -4.50 -7.00
N GLU A 105 9.53 -4.99 -5.77
CA GLU A 105 10.00 -4.11 -4.69
C GLU A 105 11.38 -3.48 -4.99
N ARG A 106 12.23 -4.10 -5.83
CA ARG A 106 13.58 -3.56 -6.11
C ARG A 106 13.55 -2.43 -7.14
N CYS A 107 12.81 -2.60 -8.24
CA CYS A 107 12.91 -1.70 -9.40
C CYS A 107 11.60 -1.06 -9.89
N GLY A 108 10.44 -1.43 -9.34
CA GLY A 108 9.15 -0.86 -9.75
C GLY A 108 8.55 -1.43 -11.04
N ALA A 109 9.25 -2.32 -11.73
CA ALA A 109 8.70 -3.04 -12.89
C ALA A 109 7.54 -3.96 -12.49
N ALA A 110 6.74 -4.39 -13.48
CA ALA A 110 5.73 -5.43 -13.26
C ALA A 110 6.39 -6.71 -12.73
N GLY A 111 5.76 -7.31 -11.73
CA GLY A 111 6.27 -8.48 -11.02
C GLY A 111 5.16 -9.41 -10.58
N ARG A 112 5.59 -10.59 -10.10
CA ARG A 112 4.74 -11.62 -9.52
C ARG A 112 5.23 -11.99 -8.14
N LEU A 113 4.40 -12.71 -7.40
CA LEU A 113 4.74 -13.20 -6.07
C LEU A 113 5.77 -14.35 -6.16
N TYR A 114 6.81 -14.24 -5.34
CA TYR A 114 7.80 -15.27 -5.07
C TYR A 114 7.83 -15.57 -3.57
N SER A 115 8.24 -16.79 -3.23
CA SER A 115 8.52 -17.23 -1.87
C SER A 115 9.94 -17.77 -1.79
N ASN A 116 10.71 -17.24 -0.86
CA ASN A 116 12.04 -17.74 -0.53
C ASN A 116 12.11 -18.01 0.97
N ASP A 117 12.21 -19.28 1.37
CA ASP A 117 12.26 -19.69 2.78
C ASP A 117 11.10 -19.11 3.63
N GLY A 118 9.88 -19.11 3.07
CA GLY A 118 8.68 -18.57 3.73
C GLY A 118 8.57 -17.04 3.68
N ILE A 119 9.56 -16.34 3.11
CA ILE A 119 9.52 -14.89 2.91
C ILE A 119 8.90 -14.60 1.55
N TYR A 120 7.77 -13.91 1.57
CA TYR A 120 7.07 -13.47 0.36
C TYR A 120 7.63 -12.14 -0.17
N MET A 121 7.87 -12.10 -1.48
CA MET A 121 8.37 -10.92 -2.19
C MET A 121 7.71 -10.79 -3.56
N THR A 122 7.36 -9.57 -3.97
CA THR A 122 6.94 -9.32 -5.36
C THR A 122 8.15 -8.90 -6.18
N ARG A 123 8.48 -9.66 -7.21
CA ARG A 123 9.67 -9.44 -8.04
C ARG A 123 9.35 -9.57 -9.54
N CYS A 124 10.08 -8.82 -10.37
CA CYS A 124 10.10 -9.07 -11.81
C CYS A 124 11.01 -10.27 -12.11
N ALA A 125 10.98 -10.77 -13.35
CA ALA A 125 11.82 -11.90 -13.76
C ALA A 125 13.33 -11.67 -13.50
N THR A 126 13.82 -10.44 -13.73
CA THR A 126 15.24 -10.08 -13.50
C THR A 126 15.63 -10.13 -12.02
N HIS A 127 14.71 -9.78 -11.11
CA HIS A 127 14.95 -9.77 -9.67
C HIS A 127 14.29 -10.96 -8.98
N ALA A 128 13.97 -12.02 -9.72
CA ALA A 128 13.34 -13.22 -9.19
C ALA A 128 14.22 -13.79 -8.07
N GLN A 129 13.61 -14.17 -6.96
CA GLN A 129 14.29 -14.76 -5.83
C GLN A 129 13.37 -15.78 -5.17
N GLY A 130 13.85 -17.01 -5.04
CA GLY A 130 13.04 -18.14 -4.57
C GLY A 130 12.10 -18.71 -5.63
N ALA A 131 11.12 -19.48 -5.17
CA ALA A 131 10.15 -20.13 -6.04
C ALA A 131 8.99 -19.17 -6.36
N PRO A 132 8.52 -19.12 -7.61
CA PRO A 132 7.34 -18.35 -7.94
C PRO A 132 6.10 -18.98 -7.29
N VAL A 133 5.26 -18.17 -6.65
CA VAL A 133 3.99 -18.63 -6.08
C VAL A 133 2.95 -18.69 -7.20
N PRO A 134 2.22 -19.80 -7.39
CA PRO A 134 1.17 -19.89 -8.39
C PRO A 134 -0.03 -19.02 -8.00
N SER A 135 -0.51 -18.19 -8.93
CA SER A 135 -1.83 -17.57 -8.84
C SER A 135 -2.89 -18.57 -9.28
N LYS A 136 -4.06 -18.57 -8.62
CA LYS A 136 -5.21 -19.31 -9.13
C LYS A 136 -5.69 -18.61 -10.41
N PRO A 137 -5.90 -19.33 -11.52
CA PRO A 137 -6.40 -18.75 -12.76
C PRO A 137 -7.77 -18.09 -12.50
N GLY A 138 -7.99 -16.89 -13.06
CA GLY A 138 -9.22 -16.11 -12.87
C GLY A 138 -9.31 -15.31 -11.58
N GLN A 139 -8.48 -15.61 -10.56
CA GLN A 139 -8.32 -14.80 -9.34
C GLN A 139 -7.12 -13.86 -9.42
N GLU A 140 -6.55 -13.71 -10.61
CA GLU A 140 -5.49 -12.75 -10.89
C GLU A 140 -6.04 -11.34 -10.68
N ASN A 141 -5.31 -10.55 -9.88
CA ASN A 141 -5.63 -9.18 -9.51
C ASN A 141 -6.94 -9.01 -8.70
N VAL A 142 -7.57 -10.09 -8.22
CA VAL A 142 -8.73 -9.97 -7.33
C VAL A 142 -8.25 -9.71 -5.90
N ARG A 143 -8.76 -8.63 -5.29
CA ARG A 143 -8.42 -8.21 -3.93
C ARG A 143 -9.68 -8.05 -3.10
N GLN A 144 -9.61 -8.53 -1.86
CA GLN A 144 -10.60 -8.21 -0.85
C GLN A 144 -10.35 -6.78 -0.38
N ILE A 145 -11.35 -5.92 -0.55
CA ILE A 145 -11.32 -4.55 -0.05
C ILE A 145 -12.37 -4.38 1.04
N TYR A 146 -12.07 -3.52 2.00
CA TYR A 146 -12.98 -3.15 3.08
C TYR A 146 -13.72 -1.88 2.68
N LEU A 147 -15.03 -1.99 2.47
CA LEU A 147 -15.91 -0.86 2.22
C LEU A 147 -16.66 -0.53 3.51
N PRO A 148 -16.44 0.65 4.11
CA PRO A 148 -17.24 1.06 5.26
C PRO A 148 -18.70 1.24 4.85
N ASN A 149 -19.61 0.76 5.69
CA ASN A 149 -21.05 0.86 5.54
C ASN A 149 -21.65 1.36 6.85
N SER A 150 -22.91 1.81 6.83
CA SER A 150 -23.64 2.33 7.99
C SER A 150 -23.69 1.37 9.20
N ASP A 151 -23.54 0.05 8.96
CA ASP A 151 -23.61 -1.01 9.97
C ASP A 151 -22.24 -1.67 10.28
N GLY A 152 -21.15 -1.21 9.66
CA GLY A 152 -19.82 -1.81 9.83
C GLY A 152 -18.94 -1.72 8.58
N ALA A 153 -18.25 -2.81 8.24
CA ALA A 153 -17.45 -2.89 7.01
C ALA A 153 -17.86 -4.11 6.18
N LEU A 154 -18.17 -3.88 4.91
CA LEU A 154 -18.41 -4.93 3.93
C LEU A 154 -17.08 -5.32 3.27
N ILE A 155 -16.76 -6.62 3.26
CA ILE A 155 -15.61 -7.14 2.52
C ILE A 155 -16.09 -7.54 1.12
N VAL A 156 -15.60 -6.85 0.09
CA VAL A 156 -15.93 -7.18 -1.31
C VAL A 156 -14.68 -7.57 -2.08
N ALA A 157 -14.82 -8.53 -3.00
CA ALA A 157 -13.77 -8.90 -3.93
C ALA A 157 -13.85 -8.01 -5.17
N ARG A 158 -12.83 -7.22 -5.46
CA ARG A 158 -12.74 -6.39 -6.68
C ARG A 158 -11.48 -6.70 -7.46
N ARG A 159 -11.56 -6.63 -8.79
CA ARG A 159 -10.39 -6.81 -9.66
C ARG A 159 -9.65 -5.49 -9.78
N TYR A 160 -8.35 -5.50 -9.53
CA TYR A 160 -7.48 -4.35 -9.66
C TYR A 160 -6.90 -4.25 -11.08
N ASP A 161 -7.00 -3.07 -11.67
CA ASP A 161 -6.38 -2.74 -12.95
C ASP A 161 -5.13 -1.88 -12.75
N ARG A 162 -3.99 -2.40 -13.21
CA ARG A 162 -2.68 -1.75 -13.01
C ARG A 162 -2.49 -0.51 -13.87
N GLU A 163 -3.04 -0.53 -15.08
CA GLU A 163 -2.86 0.54 -16.08
C GLU A 163 -3.56 1.82 -15.64
N THR A 164 -4.83 1.69 -15.23
CA THR A 164 -5.65 2.79 -14.72
C THR A 164 -5.49 3.03 -13.22
N ASP A 165 -4.84 2.12 -12.50
CA ASP A 165 -4.59 2.17 -11.06
C ASP A 165 -5.88 2.28 -10.24
N ARG A 166 -6.87 1.44 -10.58
CA ARG A 166 -8.25 1.45 -10.05
C ARG A 166 -8.79 0.04 -9.82
N PHE A 167 -9.79 -0.06 -8.94
CA PHE A 167 -10.60 -1.27 -8.83
C PHE A 167 -11.73 -1.24 -9.85
N ILE A 168 -11.79 -2.26 -10.69
CA ILE A 168 -12.92 -2.52 -11.59
C ILE A 168 -13.98 -3.23 -10.76
N ASP A 169 -15.19 -2.67 -10.76
CA ASP A 169 -16.37 -3.40 -10.34
C ASP A 169 -16.65 -4.46 -11.40
N ASP A 170 -16.24 -5.68 -11.13
CA ASP A 170 -16.77 -6.82 -11.85
C ASP A 170 -18.15 -7.02 -11.26
N SER A 171 -19.19 -6.54 -11.95
CA SER A 171 -20.58 -6.83 -11.64
C SER A 171 -20.84 -8.32 -11.93
N SER A 172 -20.15 -9.19 -11.20
CA SER A 172 -20.46 -10.61 -11.08
C SER A 172 -21.32 -10.73 -9.83
N ASP A 173 -22.61 -10.74 -10.08
CA ASP A 173 -23.65 -11.35 -9.26
C ASP A 173 -23.33 -12.85 -9.06
N ASP A 174 -22.20 -13.17 -8.39
CA ASP A 174 -21.84 -14.49 -7.87
C ASP A 174 -20.54 -14.38 -7.04
N ALA A 175 -20.65 -13.93 -5.79
CA ALA A 175 -19.60 -14.18 -4.80
C ALA A 175 -20.22 -14.23 -3.42
N GLY A 176 -20.42 -15.47 -2.96
CA GLY A 176 -21.05 -15.82 -1.70
C GLY A 176 -20.53 -14.99 -0.52
N ILE A 177 -21.51 -14.57 0.28
CA ILE A 177 -21.34 -13.99 1.60
C ILE A 177 -20.48 -14.98 2.41
N VAL A 178 -19.25 -14.61 2.71
CA VAL A 178 -18.47 -15.30 3.76
C VAL A 178 -18.77 -14.59 5.06
N GLU A 179 -19.72 -15.12 5.81
CA GLU A 179 -19.96 -14.75 7.20
C GLU A 179 -18.74 -15.15 8.05
N ALA A 180 -18.40 -14.30 9.02
CA ALA A 180 -17.29 -14.47 9.95
C ALA A 180 -17.59 -15.53 11.02
#